data_AF-A0A0B1SUP0-F1
#
_entry.id   AF-A0A0B1SUP0-F1
#
_cell.length_a   1.000
_cell.length_b   1.000
_cell.length_c   1.000
_cell.angle_alpha   90.00
_cell.angle_beta   90.00
_cell.angle_gamma   90.00
#
_symmetry.space_group_name_H-M   'P 1'
#
loop_
_entity.id
_entity.type
_entity.pdbx_description
1 polymer ?
#
loop_
_entity_poly.entity_id
_entity_poly.type
_entity_poly.pdbx_seq_one_letter_code
_entity_poly.pdbx_strand_id
1 'polypeptide(L)'
;MCHSSHGEDSRKIRIAGLKGLRGVVWKSVTDDLHPNIWEKQHMDKIVPSILFNLQEADPTEETAKSTMLFDGPFTDDPNREESPRTLSDRCLRELMGKASFGSLRAVMEPVLKHMDLHMHWKPPPLFAIHVFRAIIYSIQSQNSYFVIQELINHLDSMSSADAAIRIGIATVLSNIVSIAGTSIGPLLLSIFNSLLKHLRTSVDFERSEKCKDSEAEKMYQEALINAMGDFANALPDYQKVEMMMFTVGNIPNLDEKRVKQGDEFLQHVLVKTLLKVSF
;
A
#
# COMPACT_ATOMS: atom_id res chain seq x y z
N MET A 1 12.12 -22.04 -15.64
CA MET A 1 12.92 -22.68 -14.56
C MET A 1 12.02 -23.55 -13.68
N CYS A 2 11.27 -24.50 -14.23
CA CYS A 2 10.13 -25.14 -13.53
C CYS A 2 10.37 -26.58 -13.03
N HIS A 3 11.60 -27.04 -12.81
CA HIS A 3 11.86 -28.46 -12.49
C HIS A 3 12.81 -28.76 -11.31
N SER A 4 13.04 -27.83 -10.37
CA SER A 4 13.84 -28.12 -9.16
C SER A 4 13.25 -27.46 -7.92
N SER A 5 12.11 -27.98 -7.46
CA SER A 5 11.27 -27.29 -6.49
C SER A 5 11.76 -27.32 -5.05
N HIS A 6 12.63 -28.25 -4.64
CA HIS A 6 13.02 -28.35 -3.21
C HIS A 6 14.48 -28.82 -3.04
N GLY A 7 15.32 -27.97 -2.42
CA GLY A 7 16.72 -28.26 -2.07
C GLY A 7 17.60 -26.99 -1.99
N GLU A 8 18.78 -27.07 -1.35
CA GLU A 8 19.77 -25.97 -1.31
C GLU A 8 20.12 -25.44 -2.71
N ASP A 9 20.14 -26.33 -3.71
CA ASP A 9 20.44 -25.99 -5.10
C ASP A 9 19.38 -25.03 -5.69
N SER A 10 18.11 -25.19 -5.31
CA SER A 10 17.03 -24.28 -5.73
C SER A 10 17.24 -22.87 -5.15
N ARG A 11 17.70 -22.77 -3.89
CA ARG A 11 18.01 -21.49 -3.25
C ARG A 11 19.19 -20.81 -3.94
N LYS A 12 20.27 -21.55 -4.22
CA LYS A 12 21.45 -21.05 -4.95
C LYS A 12 21.11 -20.56 -6.36
N ILE A 13 20.27 -21.31 -7.09
CA ILE A 13 19.78 -20.90 -8.42
C ILE A 13 18.95 -19.61 -8.34
N ARG A 14 18.04 -19.49 -7.36
CA ARG A 14 17.24 -18.26 -7.18
C ARG A 14 18.10 -17.06 -6.83
N ILE A 15 19.10 -17.21 -5.96
CA ILE A 15 20.08 -16.16 -5.64
C ILE A 15 20.84 -15.72 -6.89
N ALA A 16 21.36 -16.67 -7.68
CA ALA A 16 22.07 -16.36 -8.92
C ALA A 16 21.15 -15.65 -9.93
N GLY A 17 19.90 -16.10 -10.05
CA GLY A 17 18.88 -15.47 -10.89
C GLY A 17 18.57 -14.03 -10.46
N LEU A 18 18.39 -13.78 -9.16
CA LEU A 18 18.15 -12.44 -8.61
C LEU A 18 19.36 -11.51 -8.85
N LYS A 19 20.59 -12.00 -8.66
CA LYS A 19 21.81 -11.24 -8.95
C LYS A 19 21.90 -10.88 -10.43
N GLY A 20 21.59 -11.82 -11.32
CA GLY A 20 21.50 -11.58 -12.76
C GLY A 20 20.44 -10.54 -13.12
N LEU A 21 19.23 -10.68 -12.56
CA LEU A 21 18.12 -9.74 -12.78
C LEU A 21 18.47 -8.33 -12.32
N ARG A 22 19.04 -8.18 -11.12
CA ARG A 22 19.54 -6.90 -10.60
C ARG A 22 20.57 -6.29 -11.55
N GLY A 23 21.53 -7.09 -12.05
CA GLY A 23 22.51 -6.62 -13.04
C GLY A 23 21.86 -6.09 -14.34
N VAL A 24 20.84 -6.78 -14.86
CA VAL A 24 20.08 -6.31 -16.04
C VAL A 24 19.37 -5.00 -15.74
N VAL A 25 18.68 -4.88 -14.60
CA VAL A 25 18.00 -3.65 -14.20
C VAL A 25 18.99 -2.48 -14.13
N TRP A 26 20.14 -2.67 -13.48
CA TRP A 26 21.17 -1.63 -13.36
C TRP A 26 21.74 -1.19 -14.70
N LYS A 27 21.98 -2.13 -15.61
CA LYS A 27 22.53 -1.82 -16.93
C LYS A 27 21.49 -1.12 -17.82
N SER A 28 20.28 -1.65 -17.90
CA SER A 28 19.23 -1.14 -18.79
C SER A 28 18.65 0.21 -18.36
N VAL A 29 18.70 0.55 -17.07
CA VAL A 29 18.27 1.86 -16.58
C VAL A 29 19.28 2.97 -16.90
N THR A 30 20.56 2.61 -17.04
CA THR A 30 21.65 3.59 -17.16
C THR A 30 22.07 3.83 -18.62
N ASP A 31 21.63 2.97 -19.55
CA ASP A 31 22.06 2.97 -20.95
C ASP A 31 20.86 3.05 -21.90
N ASP A 32 20.68 4.23 -22.49
CA ASP A 32 19.58 4.56 -23.42
C ASP A 32 19.60 3.73 -24.72
N LEU A 33 20.67 2.97 -25.00
CA LEU A 33 20.77 2.08 -26.16
C LEU A 33 20.15 0.69 -25.92
N HIS A 34 19.75 0.36 -24.69
CA HIS A 34 19.13 -0.93 -24.37
C HIS A 34 17.60 -0.89 -24.56
N PRO A 35 16.95 -2.06 -24.78
CA PRO A 35 15.50 -2.16 -24.77
C PRO A 35 14.91 -1.57 -23.48
N ASN A 36 13.83 -0.81 -23.62
CA ASN A 36 13.21 -0.10 -22.51
C ASN A 36 12.69 -1.11 -21.47
N ILE A 37 13.42 -1.24 -20.36
CA ILE A 37 13.11 -2.20 -19.30
C ILE A 37 11.73 -1.94 -18.66
N TRP A 38 11.23 -0.71 -18.75
CA TRP A 38 9.94 -0.30 -18.20
C TRP A 38 8.75 -0.76 -19.04
N GLU A 39 8.98 -1.42 -20.19
CA GLU A 39 7.90 -2.02 -20.96
C GLU A 39 7.20 -3.12 -20.17
N LYS A 40 5.87 -3.16 -20.33
CA LYS A 40 4.99 -4.10 -19.63
C LYS A 40 5.45 -5.57 -19.76
N GLN A 41 5.92 -5.98 -20.94
CA GLN A 41 6.39 -7.36 -21.18
C GLN A 41 7.58 -7.78 -20.30
N HIS A 42 8.35 -6.82 -19.81
CA HIS A 42 9.48 -7.05 -18.90
C HIS A 42 9.03 -6.93 -17.46
N MET A 43 8.36 -5.83 -17.09
CA MET A 43 7.90 -5.62 -15.71
C MET A 43 6.92 -6.68 -15.20
N ASP A 44 6.04 -7.21 -16.08
CA ASP A 44 5.13 -8.31 -15.77
C ASP A 44 5.84 -9.63 -15.44
N LYS A 45 7.16 -9.73 -15.68
CA LYS A 45 7.99 -10.89 -15.30
C LYS A 45 8.93 -10.56 -14.15
N ILE A 46 9.52 -9.36 -14.19
CA ILE A 46 10.52 -8.90 -13.23
C ILE A 46 9.89 -8.73 -11.84
N VAL A 47 8.81 -7.96 -11.75
CA VAL A 47 8.18 -7.63 -10.47
C VAL A 47 7.64 -8.87 -9.77
N PRO A 48 6.85 -9.76 -10.41
CA PRO A 48 6.38 -10.98 -9.74
C PRO A 48 7.52 -11.91 -9.31
N SER A 49 8.63 -11.97 -10.07
CA SER A 49 9.80 -12.77 -9.69
C SER A 49 10.49 -12.23 -8.44
N ILE A 50 10.58 -10.91 -8.29
CA ILE A 50 11.09 -10.27 -7.09
C ILE A 50 10.16 -10.56 -5.91
N LEU A 51 8.86 -10.31 -6.07
CA LEU A 51 7.87 -10.50 -4.99
C LEU A 51 7.75 -11.96 -4.55
N PHE A 52 7.86 -12.92 -5.47
CA PHE A 52 7.87 -14.34 -5.13
C PHE A 52 9.03 -14.71 -4.20
N ASN A 53 10.24 -14.18 -4.46
CA ASN A 53 11.39 -14.44 -3.58
C ASN A 53 11.32 -13.67 -2.26
N LEU A 54 10.62 -12.54 -2.24
CA LEU A 54 10.42 -11.73 -1.04
C LEU A 54 9.46 -12.40 -0.04
N GLN A 55 8.61 -13.30 -0.50
CA GLN A 55 7.67 -14.05 0.34
C GLN A 55 8.31 -15.17 1.13
N GLU A 56 9.54 -15.56 0.79
CA GLU A 56 10.18 -16.68 1.45
C GLU A 56 10.36 -16.40 2.95
N ALA A 57 9.97 -17.36 3.79
CA ALA A 57 10.20 -17.29 5.22
C ALA A 57 11.72 -17.33 5.45
N ASP A 58 12.26 -16.36 6.19
CA ASP A 58 13.67 -16.41 6.57
C ASP A 58 13.77 -17.42 7.72
N PRO A 59 14.58 -18.50 7.60
CA PRO A 59 14.68 -19.52 8.65
C PRO A 59 15.20 -18.95 9.99
N THR A 60 15.80 -17.76 9.96
CA THR A 60 16.26 -16.99 11.12
C THR A 60 15.18 -16.12 11.80
N GLU A 61 14.00 -15.91 11.18
CA GLU A 61 12.94 -15.05 11.72
C GLU A 61 12.10 -15.72 12.83
N GLU A 62 12.15 -17.05 13.01
CA GLU A 62 11.40 -17.74 14.09
C GLU A 62 11.82 -17.28 15.50
N THR A 63 12.99 -16.63 15.64
CA THR A 63 13.52 -16.18 16.94
C THR A 63 13.39 -14.67 17.16
N ALA A 64 13.10 -13.88 16.12
CA ALA A 64 13.07 -12.42 16.18
C ALA A 64 11.65 -11.90 15.88
N LYS A 65 10.88 -11.66 16.94
CA LYS A 65 9.54 -11.05 16.86
C LYS A 65 9.58 -9.77 15.99
N SER A 66 8.61 -9.68 15.08
CA SER A 66 8.45 -8.78 13.92
C SER A 66 8.50 -7.26 14.13
N THR A 67 9.43 -6.70 14.91
CA THR A 67 9.45 -5.25 15.19
C THR A 67 10.78 -4.57 14.85
N MET A 68 11.84 -5.30 14.52
CA MET A 68 13.21 -4.74 14.43
C MET A 68 13.81 -4.66 13.00
N LEU A 69 13.11 -5.13 11.95
CA LEU A 69 13.69 -5.17 10.60
C LEU A 69 13.72 -3.82 9.86
N PHE A 70 13.12 -2.77 10.43
CA PHE A 70 12.89 -1.51 9.72
C PHE A 70 13.76 -0.32 10.17
N ASP A 71 14.58 -0.45 11.21
CA ASP A 71 15.26 0.72 11.82
C ASP A 71 16.78 0.60 11.92
N GLY A 72 17.36 -0.44 11.31
CA GLY A 72 18.81 -0.63 11.27
C GLY A 72 19.43 0.00 10.01
N PRO A 73 20.54 0.76 10.11
CA PRO A 73 21.33 1.10 8.93
C PRO A 73 21.78 -0.19 8.25
N PHE A 74 21.62 -0.25 6.91
CA PHE A 74 22.10 -1.37 6.10
C PHE A 74 23.62 -1.49 6.29
N THR A 75 24.05 -2.42 7.13
CA THR A 75 25.45 -2.83 7.22
C THR A 75 25.68 -3.83 6.10
N ASP A 76 26.43 -3.41 5.08
CA ASP A 76 26.85 -4.27 3.98
C ASP A 76 27.98 -5.16 4.52
N ASP A 77 27.61 -6.22 5.25
CA ASP A 77 28.56 -7.25 5.67
C ASP A 77 28.86 -8.16 4.48
N PRO A 78 30.05 -8.08 3.88
CA PRO A 78 30.42 -8.88 2.71
C PRO A 78 30.49 -10.39 2.99
N ASN A 79 30.48 -10.81 4.27
CA ASN A 79 30.53 -12.21 4.67
C ASN A 79 29.15 -12.83 4.95
N ARG A 80 28.06 -12.06 4.91
CA ARG A 80 26.72 -12.58 5.14
C ARG A 80 26.20 -13.28 3.88
N GLU A 81 25.89 -14.58 3.97
CA GLU A 81 25.13 -15.25 2.90
C GLU A 81 23.78 -14.55 2.72
N GLU A 82 23.61 -13.86 1.58
CA GLU A 82 22.37 -13.19 1.26
C GLU A 82 21.25 -14.21 1.00
N SER A 83 20.16 -14.12 1.76
CA SER A 83 18.96 -14.91 1.50
C SER A 83 18.22 -14.36 0.26
N PRO A 84 17.47 -15.20 -0.49
CA PRO A 84 16.66 -14.72 -1.61
C PRO A 84 15.74 -13.57 -1.23
N ARG A 85 15.19 -13.60 -0.01
CA ARG A 85 14.37 -12.52 0.56
C ARG A 85 15.13 -11.20 0.64
N THR A 86 16.29 -11.17 1.30
CA THR A 86 17.10 -9.94 1.43
C THR A 86 17.53 -9.37 0.08
N LEU A 87 17.92 -10.24 -0.86
CA LEU A 87 18.27 -9.83 -2.23
C LEU A 87 17.08 -9.26 -2.99
N SER A 88 15.90 -9.86 -2.85
CA SER A 88 14.68 -9.38 -3.50
C SER A 88 14.20 -8.05 -2.93
N ASP A 89 14.26 -7.82 -1.62
CA ASP A 89 13.94 -6.53 -1.00
C ASP A 89 14.87 -5.44 -1.55
N ARG A 90 16.18 -5.69 -1.55
CA ARG A 90 17.17 -4.80 -2.13
C ARG A 90 16.91 -4.53 -3.62
N CYS A 91 16.59 -5.57 -4.39
CA CYS A 91 16.28 -5.44 -5.82
C CYS A 91 15.03 -4.59 -6.08
N LEU A 92 13.96 -4.76 -5.28
CA LEU A 92 12.75 -3.94 -5.38
C LEU A 92 13.07 -2.47 -5.09
N ARG A 93 13.80 -2.22 -4.00
CA ARG A 93 14.17 -0.86 -3.57
C ARG A 93 15.02 -0.15 -4.60
N GLU A 94 16.01 -0.84 -5.17
CA GLU A 94 16.85 -0.28 -6.24
C GLU A 94 16.06 -0.01 -7.52
N LEU A 95 15.18 -0.93 -7.92
CA LEU A 95 14.29 -0.75 -9.08
C LEU A 95 13.43 0.51 -8.89
N MET A 96 12.82 0.68 -7.72
CA MET A 96 12.00 1.84 -7.40
C MET A 96 12.81 3.15 -7.31
N GLY A 97 14.00 3.11 -6.71
CA GLY A 97 14.88 4.29 -6.61
C GLY A 97 15.43 4.77 -7.95
N LYS A 98 15.33 3.94 -8.99
CA LYS A 98 15.69 4.29 -10.37
C LYS A 98 14.49 4.67 -11.24
N ALA A 99 13.27 4.36 -10.80
CA ALA A 99 12.08 4.65 -11.58
C ALA A 99 11.83 6.16 -11.64
N SER A 100 11.79 6.70 -12.86
CA SER A 100 11.27 8.06 -13.09
C SER A 100 9.76 8.09 -12.84
N PHE A 101 9.19 9.28 -12.66
CA PHE A 101 7.75 9.43 -12.45
C PHE A 101 6.90 8.70 -13.52
N GLY A 102 7.28 8.81 -14.80
CA GLY A 102 6.59 8.12 -15.92
C GLY A 102 6.72 6.59 -15.89
N SER A 103 7.71 6.06 -15.18
CA SER A 103 8.00 4.62 -15.09
C SER A 103 7.38 3.96 -13.86
N LEU A 104 6.97 4.73 -12.85
CA LEU A 104 6.39 4.20 -11.61
C LEU A 104 5.18 3.29 -11.88
N ARG A 105 4.32 3.67 -12.84
CA ARG A 105 3.14 2.88 -13.22
C ARG A 105 3.53 1.47 -13.69
N ALA A 106 4.63 1.33 -14.42
CA ALA A 106 5.08 0.05 -14.96
C ALA A 106 5.47 -0.94 -13.86
N VAL A 107 5.89 -0.46 -12.68
CA VAL A 107 6.17 -1.29 -11.51
C VAL A 107 4.92 -1.49 -10.66
N MET A 108 4.13 -0.42 -10.45
CA MET A 108 2.94 -0.47 -9.60
C MET A 108 1.86 -1.43 -10.12
N GLU A 109 1.61 -1.48 -11.43
CA GLU A 109 0.60 -2.36 -12.02
C GLU A 109 0.84 -3.85 -11.69
N PRO A 110 2.03 -4.44 -11.95
CA PRO A 110 2.30 -5.82 -11.58
C PRO A 110 2.41 -6.03 -10.05
N VAL A 111 2.79 -5.02 -9.25
CA VAL A 111 2.73 -5.12 -7.78
C VAL A 111 1.28 -5.33 -7.31
N LEU A 112 0.36 -4.48 -7.73
CA LEU A 112 -1.07 -4.57 -7.36
C LEU A 112 -1.65 -5.92 -7.81
N LYS A 113 -1.40 -6.29 -9.07
CA LYS A 113 -1.83 -7.57 -9.62
C LYS A 113 -1.29 -8.77 -8.81
N HIS A 114 -0.04 -8.71 -8.37
CA HIS A 114 0.55 -9.76 -7.52
C HIS A 114 -0.16 -9.87 -6.18
N MET A 115 -0.50 -8.74 -5.54
CA MET A 115 -1.24 -8.75 -4.28
C MET A 115 -2.64 -9.36 -4.45
N ASP A 116 -3.32 -9.06 -5.56
CA ASP A 116 -4.64 -9.59 -5.86
C ASP A 116 -4.60 -11.11 -6.09
N LEU A 117 -3.73 -11.57 -6.99
CA LEU A 117 -3.65 -12.97 -7.41
C LEU A 117 -3.24 -13.90 -6.26
N HIS A 118 -2.39 -13.41 -5.36
CA HIS A 118 -1.86 -14.18 -4.24
C HIS A 118 -2.57 -13.87 -2.91
N MET A 119 -3.68 -13.12 -2.94
CA MET A 119 -4.54 -12.84 -1.80
C MET A 119 -3.82 -12.12 -0.63
N HIS A 120 -2.80 -11.31 -0.91
CA HIS A 120 -2.00 -10.63 0.12
C HIS A 120 -2.71 -9.45 0.79
N TRP A 121 -3.90 -9.07 0.32
CA TRP A 121 -4.76 -8.11 0.99
C TRP A 121 -5.51 -8.72 2.18
N LYS A 122 -5.66 -10.05 2.25
CA LYS A 122 -6.40 -10.66 3.36
C LYS A 122 -5.70 -10.38 4.71
N PRO A 123 -6.44 -10.07 5.79
CA PRO A 123 -5.85 -9.81 7.09
C PRO A 123 -5.10 -11.03 7.68
N PRO A 124 -3.94 -10.82 8.33
CA PRO A 124 -3.20 -9.56 8.38
C PRO A 124 -2.40 -9.31 7.07
N PRO A 125 -2.47 -8.12 6.44
CA PRO A 125 -1.86 -7.85 5.14
C PRO A 125 -0.35 -7.52 5.25
N LEU A 126 0.40 -8.30 6.05
CA LEU A 126 1.79 -7.98 6.43
C LEU A 126 2.72 -7.90 5.23
N PHE A 127 2.57 -8.84 4.28
CA PHE A 127 3.40 -8.86 3.08
C PHE A 127 3.16 -7.62 2.21
N ALA A 128 1.89 -7.23 2.01
CA ALA A 128 1.55 -6.02 1.27
C ALA A 128 2.10 -4.77 2.00
N ILE A 129 1.93 -4.66 3.32
CA ILE A 129 2.50 -3.56 4.10
C ILE A 129 4.02 -3.47 3.88
N HIS A 130 4.73 -4.60 3.98
CA HIS A 130 6.18 -4.64 3.78
C HIS A 130 6.59 -4.12 2.38
N VAL A 131 5.94 -4.62 1.33
CA VAL A 131 6.22 -4.23 -0.06
C VAL A 131 5.96 -2.76 -0.30
N PHE A 132 4.82 -2.24 0.14
CA PHE A 132 4.45 -0.83 -0.07
C PHE A 132 5.32 0.13 0.75
N ARG A 133 5.77 -0.26 1.95
CA ARG A 133 6.79 0.49 2.70
C ARG A 133 8.12 0.51 1.96
N ALA A 134 8.58 -0.64 1.45
CA ALA A 134 9.81 -0.71 0.67
C ALA A 134 9.76 0.21 -0.55
N ILE A 135 8.63 0.24 -1.27
CA ILE A 135 8.39 1.14 -2.40
C ILE A 135 8.48 2.62 -1.97
N ILE A 136 7.74 3.04 -0.95
CA ILE A 136 7.67 4.44 -0.51
C ILE A 136 9.02 4.95 0.01
N TYR A 137 9.77 4.13 0.76
CA TYR A 137 11.11 4.50 1.22
C TYR A 137 12.14 4.63 0.09
N SER A 138 11.87 4.06 -1.07
CA SER A 138 12.83 3.98 -2.17
C SER A 138 12.63 5.02 -3.25
N ILE A 139 11.46 5.65 -3.33
CA ILE A 139 11.19 6.70 -4.31
C ILE A 139 11.53 8.09 -3.75
N GLN A 140 11.66 9.06 -4.63
CA GLN A 140 11.76 10.47 -4.22
C GLN A 140 10.46 10.89 -3.52
N SER A 141 10.56 11.65 -2.41
CA SER A 141 9.41 11.98 -1.56
C SER A 141 8.28 12.69 -2.30
N GLN A 142 8.61 13.53 -3.28
CA GLN A 142 7.62 14.20 -4.14
C GLN A 142 6.82 13.24 -5.02
N ASN A 143 7.25 11.98 -5.19
CA ASN A 143 6.52 10.97 -5.95
C ASN A 143 5.64 10.08 -5.06
N SER A 144 5.70 10.22 -3.73
CA SER A 144 4.92 9.39 -2.79
C SER A 144 3.41 9.50 -3.02
N TYR A 145 2.92 10.65 -3.49
CA TYR A 145 1.51 10.82 -3.83
C TYR A 145 1.05 9.85 -4.93
N PHE A 146 1.92 9.50 -5.89
CA PHE A 146 1.56 8.61 -6.99
C PHE A 146 1.18 7.22 -6.46
N VAL A 147 2.00 6.68 -5.55
CA VAL A 147 1.77 5.35 -4.96
C VAL A 147 0.49 5.34 -4.12
N ILE A 148 0.24 6.40 -3.35
CA ILE A 148 -0.99 6.56 -2.56
C ILE A 148 -2.21 6.64 -3.49
N GLN A 149 -2.12 7.42 -4.57
CA GLN A 149 -3.20 7.55 -5.56
C GLN A 149 -3.48 6.21 -6.26
N GLU A 150 -2.45 5.45 -6.64
CA GLU A 150 -2.65 4.12 -7.23
C GLU A 150 -3.34 3.15 -6.27
N LEU A 151 -3.05 3.20 -4.97
CA LEU A 151 -3.77 2.39 -3.97
C LEU A 151 -5.23 2.83 -3.80
N ILE A 152 -5.52 4.13 -3.85
CA ILE A 152 -6.90 4.64 -3.80
C ILE A 152 -7.68 4.20 -5.03
N ASN A 153 -7.09 4.36 -6.22
CA ASN A 153 -7.66 3.88 -7.48
C ASN A 153 -7.89 2.36 -7.42
N HIS A 154 -6.97 1.62 -6.80
CA HIS A 154 -7.13 0.17 -6.57
C HIS A 154 -8.31 -0.12 -5.66
N LEU A 155 -8.43 0.60 -4.52
CA LEU A 155 -9.57 0.48 -3.61
C LEU A 155 -10.90 0.79 -4.30
N ASP A 156 -10.94 1.81 -5.17
CA ASP A 156 -12.11 2.14 -6.00
C ASP A 156 -12.49 0.96 -6.92
N SER A 157 -11.50 0.35 -7.58
CA SER A 157 -11.71 -0.82 -8.43
C SER A 157 -12.18 -2.06 -7.66
N MET A 158 -11.80 -2.13 -6.37
CA MET A 158 -12.15 -3.20 -5.43
C MET A 158 -13.37 -2.85 -4.54
N SER A 159 -14.15 -1.82 -4.90
CA SER A 159 -15.30 -1.35 -4.10
C SER A 159 -16.38 -2.41 -3.84
N SER A 160 -16.49 -3.41 -4.72
CA SER A 160 -17.43 -4.54 -4.57
C SER A 160 -16.78 -5.84 -4.07
N ALA A 161 -15.47 -5.82 -3.78
CA ALA A 161 -14.75 -6.96 -3.25
C ALA A 161 -15.15 -7.27 -1.80
N ASP A 162 -14.75 -8.45 -1.34
CA ASP A 162 -14.87 -8.88 0.05
C ASP A 162 -14.34 -7.78 1.01
N ALA A 163 -15.06 -7.53 2.09
CA ALA A 163 -14.66 -6.55 3.10
C ALA A 163 -13.24 -6.80 3.61
N ALA A 164 -12.80 -8.06 3.73
CA ALA A 164 -11.44 -8.41 4.11
C ALA A 164 -10.38 -7.84 3.15
N ILE A 165 -10.64 -7.85 1.83
CA ILE A 165 -9.73 -7.27 0.83
C ILE A 165 -9.69 -5.75 0.96
N ARG A 166 -10.87 -5.12 1.07
CA ARG A 166 -10.98 -3.66 1.25
C ARG A 166 -10.30 -3.17 2.54
N ILE A 167 -10.45 -3.91 3.64
CA ILE A 167 -9.73 -3.69 4.91
C ILE A 167 -8.22 -3.77 4.69
N GLY A 168 -7.75 -4.79 3.96
CA GLY A 168 -6.34 -4.97 3.62
C GLY A 168 -5.72 -3.76 2.93
N ILE A 169 -6.39 -3.31 1.86
CA ILE A 169 -5.94 -2.15 1.07
C ILE A 169 -5.96 -0.88 1.94
N ALA A 170 -7.03 -0.64 2.70
CA ALA A 170 -7.12 0.51 3.61
C ALA A 170 -6.03 0.49 4.70
N THR A 171 -5.70 -0.69 5.23
CA THR A 171 -4.63 -0.87 6.22
C THR A 171 -3.26 -0.55 5.63
N VAL A 172 -2.98 -0.99 4.40
CA VAL A 172 -1.73 -0.64 3.69
C VAL A 172 -1.66 0.86 3.45
N LEU A 173 -2.77 1.49 3.06
CA LEU A 173 -2.85 2.94 2.84
C LEU A 173 -2.48 3.73 4.12
N SER A 174 -3.11 3.40 5.25
CA SER A 174 -2.78 3.97 6.59
C SER A 174 -1.27 3.85 6.89
N ASN A 175 -0.69 2.68 6.63
CA ASN A 175 0.71 2.40 6.96
C ASN A 175 1.71 3.21 6.16
N ILE A 176 1.41 3.55 4.90
CA ILE A 176 2.35 4.28 4.06
C ILE A 176 2.18 5.80 4.11
N VAL A 177 0.98 6.27 4.43
CA VAL A 177 0.68 7.70 4.50
C VAL A 177 1.48 8.38 5.61
N SER A 178 1.59 7.72 6.77
CA SER A 178 2.42 8.18 7.89
C SER A 178 3.89 8.39 7.49
N ILE A 179 4.37 7.69 6.46
CA ILE A 179 5.74 7.79 5.94
C ILE A 179 5.85 8.91 4.90
N ALA A 180 4.83 9.10 4.05
CA ALA A 180 4.85 10.11 2.98
C ALA A 180 4.84 11.56 3.52
N GLY A 181 4.33 11.77 4.73
CA GLY A 181 4.38 13.03 5.45
C GLY A 181 3.74 14.19 4.70
N THR A 182 4.43 15.33 4.61
CA THR A 182 3.91 16.57 4.00
C THR A 182 3.90 16.57 2.47
N SER A 183 4.52 15.59 1.83
CA SER A 183 4.72 15.52 0.36
C SER A 183 3.41 15.38 -0.44
N ILE A 184 2.30 15.15 0.25
CA ILE A 184 0.95 14.92 -0.28
C ILE A 184 0.02 16.14 -0.16
N GLY A 185 0.51 17.26 0.39
CA GLY A 185 -0.29 18.45 0.68
C GLY A 185 -1.26 18.92 -0.43
N PRO A 186 -0.86 19.02 -1.70
CA PRO A 186 -1.76 19.49 -2.78
C PRO A 186 -2.92 18.55 -3.13
N LEU A 187 -2.78 17.23 -2.90
CA LEU A 187 -3.80 16.21 -3.23
C LEU A 187 -4.57 15.72 -2.00
N LEU A 188 -4.26 16.32 -0.86
CA LEU A 188 -4.75 15.98 0.46
C LEU A 188 -6.27 15.84 0.52
N LEU A 189 -6.99 16.87 0.06
CA LEU A 189 -8.44 16.89 0.07
C LEU A 189 -9.03 15.84 -0.87
N SER A 190 -8.37 15.56 -2.00
CA SER A 190 -8.81 14.53 -2.94
C SER A 190 -8.73 13.13 -2.32
N ILE A 191 -7.63 12.84 -1.63
CA ILE A 191 -7.42 11.56 -0.96
C ILE A 191 -8.42 11.39 0.17
N PHE A 192 -8.56 12.40 1.02
CA PHE A 192 -9.50 12.38 2.14
C PHE A 192 -10.95 12.25 1.66
N ASN A 193 -11.34 12.98 0.61
CA ASN A 193 -12.68 12.89 0.02
C ASN A 193 -12.95 11.50 -0.58
N SER A 194 -11.93 10.85 -1.15
CA SER A 194 -12.04 9.48 -1.64
C SER A 194 -12.30 8.50 -0.49
N LEU A 195 -11.56 8.60 0.61
CA LEU A 195 -11.79 7.78 1.81
C LEU A 195 -13.17 8.01 2.43
N LEU A 196 -13.62 9.28 2.50
CA LEU A 196 -14.97 9.61 2.94
C LEU A 196 -16.06 9.03 2.04
N LYS A 197 -15.85 9.04 0.72
CA LYS A 197 -16.79 8.43 -0.24
C LYS A 197 -16.89 6.92 -0.02
N HIS A 198 -15.76 6.22 0.21
CA HIS A 198 -15.76 4.80 0.56
C HIS A 198 -16.51 4.53 1.86
N LEU A 199 -16.29 5.36 2.88
CA LEU A 199 -16.95 5.24 4.17
C LEU A 199 -18.46 5.41 4.05
N ARG A 200 -18.92 6.46 3.35
CA ARG A 200 -20.35 6.67 3.04
C ARG A 200 -20.96 5.46 2.34
N THR A 201 -20.28 4.98 1.31
CA THR A 201 -20.74 3.82 0.51
C THR A 201 -20.82 2.56 1.37
N SER A 202 -19.84 2.35 2.26
CA SER A 202 -19.81 1.22 3.19
C SER A 202 -20.96 1.25 4.20
N VAL A 203 -21.29 2.43 4.73
CA VAL A 203 -22.44 2.63 5.64
C VAL A 203 -23.76 2.33 4.93
N ASP A 204 -23.94 2.84 3.72
CA ASP A 204 -25.14 2.56 2.93
C ASP A 204 -25.25 1.08 2.56
N PHE A 205 -24.13 0.43 2.26
CA PHE A 205 -24.07 -0.99 1.96
C PHE A 205 -24.42 -1.85 3.18
N GLU A 206 -23.83 -1.58 4.35
CA GLU A 206 -24.08 -2.30 5.62
C GLU A 206 -25.56 -2.34 5.99
N ARG A 207 -26.29 -1.27 5.69
CA ARG A 207 -27.74 -1.12 5.96
C ARG A 207 -28.63 -1.71 4.88
N SER A 208 -28.07 -2.00 3.71
CA SER A 208 -28.81 -2.62 2.64
C SER A 208 -29.05 -4.10 2.95
N GLU A 209 -30.17 -4.65 2.49
CA GLU A 209 -30.46 -6.08 2.59
C GLU A 209 -29.45 -6.97 1.83
N LYS A 210 -28.54 -6.37 1.06
CA LYS A 210 -27.49 -7.05 0.31
C LYS A 210 -26.27 -7.38 1.17
N CYS A 211 -26.08 -6.69 2.31
CA CYS A 211 -24.97 -6.96 3.21
C CYS A 211 -25.21 -8.27 3.97
N LYS A 212 -24.38 -9.28 3.69
CA LYS A 212 -24.43 -10.57 4.38
C LYS A 212 -23.61 -10.58 5.67
N ASP A 213 -22.60 -9.72 5.75
CA ASP A 213 -21.63 -9.67 6.83
C ASP A 213 -21.47 -8.22 7.33
N SER A 214 -22.40 -7.81 8.19
CA SER A 214 -22.42 -6.46 8.80
C SER A 214 -21.20 -6.23 9.70
N GLU A 215 -20.66 -7.28 10.32
CA GLU A 215 -19.49 -7.16 11.20
C GLU A 215 -18.23 -6.86 10.41
N ALA A 216 -17.96 -7.61 9.34
CA ALA A 216 -16.83 -7.33 8.46
C ALA A 216 -16.93 -5.95 7.79
N GLU A 217 -18.15 -5.52 7.42
CA GLU A 217 -18.35 -4.18 6.88
C GLU A 217 -18.06 -3.09 7.92
N LYS A 218 -18.45 -3.28 9.20
CA LYS A 218 -18.09 -2.37 10.30
C LYS A 218 -16.58 -2.32 10.52
N MET A 219 -15.89 -3.45 10.46
CA MET A 219 -14.42 -3.47 10.52
C MET A 219 -13.78 -2.66 9.38
N TYR A 220 -14.37 -2.71 8.18
CA TYR A 220 -13.93 -1.87 7.06
C TYR A 220 -14.15 -0.37 7.34
N GLN A 221 -15.32 0.01 7.87
CA GLN A 221 -15.59 1.39 8.28
C GLN A 221 -14.57 1.87 9.32
N GLU A 222 -14.23 1.05 10.31
CA GLU A 222 -13.21 1.38 11.31
C GLU A 222 -11.81 1.52 10.71
N ALA A 223 -11.43 0.63 9.79
CA ALA A 223 -10.15 0.73 9.07
C ALA A 223 -10.04 2.05 8.28
N LEU A 224 -11.12 2.49 7.62
CA LEU A 224 -11.16 3.78 6.92
C LEU A 224 -11.06 4.97 7.89
N ILE A 225 -11.77 4.93 9.02
CA ILE A 225 -11.71 5.99 10.04
C ILE A 225 -10.30 6.10 10.62
N ASN A 226 -9.66 4.98 10.92
CA ASN A 226 -8.28 4.96 11.41
C ASN A 226 -7.31 5.49 10.35
N ALA A 227 -7.46 5.06 9.09
CA ALA A 227 -6.63 5.55 7.99
C ALA A 227 -6.75 7.06 7.80
N MET A 228 -7.95 7.62 7.88
CA MET A 228 -8.17 9.08 7.84
C MET A 228 -7.56 9.81 9.03
N GLY A 229 -7.63 9.23 10.23
CA GLY A 229 -6.96 9.76 11.43
C GLY A 229 -5.44 9.78 11.27
N ASP A 230 -4.84 8.68 10.83
CA ASP A 230 -3.40 8.60 10.54
C ASP A 230 -2.99 9.59 9.45
N PHE A 231 -3.86 9.77 8.45
CA PHE A 231 -3.69 10.76 7.39
C PHE A 231 -3.62 12.18 7.94
N ALA A 232 -4.55 12.55 8.81
CA ALA A 232 -4.57 13.86 9.43
C ALA A 232 -3.35 14.09 10.34
N ASN A 233 -2.93 13.07 11.07
CA ASN A 233 -1.78 13.15 11.97
C ASN A 233 -0.44 13.29 11.24
N ALA A 234 -0.35 12.86 9.99
CA ALA A 234 0.83 13.07 9.15
C ALA A 234 1.00 14.52 8.64
N LEU A 235 0.04 15.40 8.89
CA LEU A 235 -0.01 16.74 8.30
C LEU A 235 0.45 17.85 9.25
N PRO A 236 0.89 19.00 8.71
CA PRO A 236 1.03 20.21 9.48
C PRO A 236 -0.33 20.73 9.95
N ASP A 237 -0.35 21.43 11.10
CA ASP A 237 -1.60 21.87 11.74
C ASP A 237 -2.50 22.75 10.87
N TYR A 238 -1.94 23.57 9.98
CA TYR A 238 -2.74 24.40 9.08
C TYR A 238 -3.57 23.56 8.09
N GLN A 239 -3.03 22.42 7.63
CA GLN A 239 -3.76 21.50 6.74
C GLN A 239 -4.79 20.67 7.51
N LYS A 240 -4.55 20.39 8.80
CA LYS A 240 -5.55 19.75 9.66
C LYS A 240 -6.80 20.64 9.81
N VAL A 241 -6.62 21.95 9.94
CA VAL A 241 -7.75 22.90 10.00
C VAL A 241 -8.56 22.86 8.70
N GLU A 242 -7.90 22.83 7.53
CA GLU A 242 -8.58 22.67 6.24
C GLU A 242 -9.35 21.36 6.15
N MET A 243 -8.78 20.24 6.63
CA MET A 243 -9.47 18.96 6.71
C MET A 243 -10.68 18.98 7.63
N MET A 244 -10.56 19.60 8.81
CA MET A 244 -11.67 19.72 9.75
C MET A 244 -12.81 20.51 9.12
N MET A 245 -12.50 21.68 8.53
CA MET A 245 -13.48 22.52 7.83
C MET A 245 -14.14 21.76 6.68
N PHE A 246 -13.35 21.00 5.91
CA PHE A 246 -13.87 20.17 4.83
C PHE A 246 -14.79 19.05 5.35
N THR A 247 -14.42 18.39 6.44
CA THR A 247 -15.20 17.32 7.06
C THR A 247 -16.51 17.87 7.63
N VAL A 248 -16.47 19.03 8.29
CA VAL A 248 -17.67 19.74 8.79
C VAL A 248 -18.60 20.12 7.66
N GLY A 249 -18.08 20.67 6.55
CA GLY A 249 -18.87 20.97 5.36
C GLY A 249 -19.48 19.75 4.67
N ASN A 250 -19.01 18.54 5.03
CA ASN A 250 -19.51 17.27 4.54
C ASN A 250 -20.48 16.58 5.51
N ILE A 251 -20.72 17.14 6.70
CA ILE A 251 -21.73 16.65 7.64
C ILE A 251 -23.12 17.01 7.08
N PRO A 252 -24.03 16.05 6.89
CA PRO A 252 -25.40 16.35 6.49
C PRO A 252 -26.09 17.27 7.51
N ASN A 253 -26.75 18.32 7.03
CA ASN A 253 -27.55 19.19 7.89
C ASN A 253 -28.85 18.48 8.28
N LEU A 254 -29.01 18.18 9.57
CA LEU A 254 -30.20 17.49 10.10
C LEU A 254 -31.48 18.36 10.09
N ASP A 255 -31.37 19.66 9.79
CA ASP A 255 -32.51 20.59 9.74
C ASP A 255 -33.40 20.41 8.50
N GLU A 256 -32.98 19.62 7.50
CA GLU A 256 -33.80 19.31 6.34
C GLU A 256 -34.76 18.14 6.64
N LYS A 257 -36.06 18.36 6.38
CA LYS A 257 -37.23 17.52 6.75
C LYS A 257 -37.25 16.06 6.24
N ARG A 258 -36.13 15.53 5.73
CA ARG A 258 -35.95 14.12 5.37
C ARG A 258 -34.61 13.61 5.88
N VAL A 259 -34.44 13.59 7.20
CA VAL A 259 -33.32 12.88 7.83
C VAL A 259 -33.47 11.40 7.47
N LYS A 260 -32.60 10.88 6.60
CA LYS A 260 -32.43 9.44 6.50
C LYS A 260 -31.64 9.02 7.73
N GLN A 261 -31.97 7.91 8.38
CA GLN A 261 -31.15 7.37 9.47
C GLN A 261 -29.67 7.19 9.07
N GLY A 262 -29.35 7.12 7.77
CA GLY A 262 -27.99 7.11 7.24
C GLY A 262 -27.24 8.42 7.49
N ASP A 263 -27.95 9.56 7.50
CA ASP A 263 -27.37 10.89 7.69
C ASP A 263 -26.92 11.13 9.15
N GLU A 264 -27.68 10.65 10.14
CA GLU A 264 -27.31 10.71 11.57
C GLU A 264 -26.07 9.87 11.87
N PHE A 265 -25.96 8.68 11.28
CA PHE A 265 -24.78 7.83 11.46
C PHE A 265 -23.58 8.37 10.70
N LEU A 266 -23.79 8.89 9.49
CA LEU A 266 -22.75 9.56 8.74
C LEU A 266 -22.24 10.78 9.51
N GLN A 267 -23.13 11.55 10.15
CA GLN A 267 -22.74 12.62 11.07
C GLN A 267 -21.92 12.07 12.24
N HIS A 268 -22.36 10.99 12.90
CA HIS A 268 -21.61 10.37 14.00
C HIS A 268 -20.21 9.89 13.55
N VAL A 269 -20.11 9.30 12.36
CA VAL A 269 -18.86 8.81 11.79
C VAL A 269 -17.93 9.95 11.35
N LEU A 270 -18.48 11.01 10.77
CA LEU A 270 -17.73 12.22 10.42
C LEU A 270 -17.27 12.96 11.68
N VAL A 271 -18.08 13.00 12.73
CA VAL A 271 -17.68 13.53 14.05
C VAL A 271 -16.59 12.67 14.69
N LYS A 272 -16.68 11.33 14.61
CA LYS A 272 -15.61 10.41 15.06
C LYS A 272 -14.31 10.64 14.27
N THR A 273 -14.42 10.90 12.96
CA THR A 273 -13.28 11.25 12.10
C THR A 273 -12.69 12.60 12.52
N LEU A 274 -13.51 13.63 12.73
CA LEU A 274 -13.09 14.94 13.26
C LEU A 274 -12.37 14.84 14.59
N LEU A 275 -12.86 14.00 15.51
CA LEU A 275 -12.20 13.75 16.79
C LEU A 275 -10.82 13.12 16.58
N LYS A 276 -10.69 12.17 15.64
CA LYS A 276 -9.40 11.55 15.29
C LYS A 276 -8.42 12.48 14.57
N VAL A 277 -8.93 13.51 13.87
CA VAL A 277 -8.13 14.54 13.19
C VAL A 277 -7.66 15.62 14.20
N SER A 278 -8.40 15.80 15.30
CA SER A 278 -8.15 16.80 16.34
C SER A 278 -7.09 16.43 17.38
N PHE A 279 -6.67 15.15 17.44
CA PHE A 279 -5.70 14.61 18.39
C PHE A 279 -4.58 13.87 17.67
#